data_AF-A0A315XDS8-F1
#
_entry.id   AF-A0A315XDS8-F1
#
_cell.length_a   1.000
_cell.length_b   1.000
_cell.length_c   1.000
_cell.angle_alpha   90.00
_cell.angle_beta   90.00
_cell.angle_gamma   90.00
#
_symmetry.space_group_name_H-M   'P 1'
#
loop_
_entity.id
_entity.type
_entity.pdbx_description
1 polymer ?
#
loop_
_entity_poly.entity_id
_entity_poly.type
_entity_poly.pdbx_seq_one_letter_code
_entity_poly.pdbx_strand_id
1 'polypeptide(L)'
;MSTTRPPFRALPTFPGGTRPHPERQSRRTATRAFALATIAGSAFYLFWRVGFTVEMSAWFVAIPLLAAEFHSLAGLALYTIQLWDVDVVPAEGSGAAPDARVAVLLPTYNEPEAILLPAIAAAVALEPAHETWVLDDGHRDWVRALAEELGARYLSRPTNEHAKAGNLNYAMARIDADIVAILDADHVASPNLLIRTLPYFTDPTVAVVQTPQDFYNRDSFEHERSANGRQFSEEAVFYRAIAPGKNRWNAAFWCGTGALVRVEALNSVGGVATESVTEDIQTTIRLNRNGWKAVYHNEVLARGLAPTDYAQYALQRNRWATGAMQVLHMENPLFSRGLKPGQRLGFITTLAGWFDSWRTLLFMLAPILVVTTGASPISAPGQVFIPLFVTTFVAQFVALRLLARGHYPPLLSLVFEVLRMPAVLPATLTVFNPRRKRGFRVTPKGAAMDSQKAPVPALLKILTGVSVLALLYFAVTIAGLTPFEYQTPAAAIGAAVFLCGNTLLLVTAIRRIRDPRFSPNRRESHRFDVHLGARLDGRFCRVTDVSMTGCMARVIGERPEPGARMTLVVSLPQEPVRLECIVRRVLDGVPPEFSLGLEFAPGQRAILGTLAVALFNGGARTSSAETPAYQSVAA
;
A
#
# COMPACT_ATOMS: atom_id res chain seq x y z
N MET A 1 -19.87 -13.07 -47.03
CA MET A 1 -20.44 -13.14 -45.66
C MET A 1 -19.55 -14.04 -44.81
N SER A 2 -18.77 -13.45 -43.91
CA SER A 2 -18.16 -14.16 -42.77
C SER A 2 -18.39 -13.23 -41.57
N THR A 3 -19.38 -13.58 -40.76
CA THR A 3 -19.92 -12.82 -39.64
C THR A 3 -19.20 -13.18 -38.34
N THR A 4 -17.89 -13.06 -38.29
CA THR A 4 -17.13 -13.20 -37.04
C THR A 4 -16.78 -11.81 -36.53
N ARG A 5 -17.68 -11.23 -35.72
CA ARG A 5 -17.37 -10.06 -34.88
C ARG A 5 -16.13 -10.40 -34.02
N PRO A 6 -15.11 -9.53 -33.92
CA PRO A 6 -14.01 -9.75 -32.98
C PRO A 6 -14.57 -9.84 -31.55
N PRO A 7 -13.95 -10.58 -30.62
CA PRO A 7 -14.49 -10.76 -29.27
C PRO A 7 -14.54 -9.41 -28.55
N PHE A 8 -15.72 -8.81 -28.52
CA PHE A 8 -15.99 -7.59 -27.76
C PHE A 8 -16.10 -7.98 -26.30
N ARG A 9 -15.03 -7.78 -25.53
CA ARG A 9 -15.07 -7.42 -24.10
C ARG A 9 -13.67 -7.35 -23.54
N ALA A 10 -13.26 -6.16 -23.13
CA ALA A 10 -12.28 -6.05 -22.06
C ALA A 10 -12.76 -4.94 -21.12
N LEU A 11 -13.59 -5.33 -20.15
CA LEU A 11 -13.63 -4.61 -18.89
C LEU A 11 -12.22 -4.58 -18.29
N PRO A 12 -11.93 -3.65 -17.37
CA PRO A 12 -10.63 -3.61 -16.70
C PRO A 12 -10.31 -4.97 -16.08
N THR A 13 -9.04 -5.40 -16.22
CA THR A 13 -8.57 -6.61 -15.53
C THR A 13 -7.58 -6.24 -14.45
N PHE A 14 -7.71 -6.88 -13.30
CA PHE A 14 -6.86 -6.68 -12.13
C PHE A 14 -6.08 -7.97 -11.84
N PRO A 15 -5.05 -8.29 -12.66
CA PRO A 15 -4.27 -9.51 -12.49
C PRO A 15 -3.54 -9.51 -11.15
N GLY A 16 -3.38 -10.69 -10.57
CA GLY A 16 -2.70 -10.86 -9.28
C GLY A 16 -3.56 -10.61 -8.06
N GLY A 17 -4.87 -10.41 -8.23
CA GLY A 17 -5.84 -10.28 -7.14
C GLY A 17 -6.27 -11.58 -6.48
N THR A 18 -6.06 -12.73 -7.13
CA THR A 18 -6.46 -14.03 -6.57
C THR A 18 -5.60 -14.43 -5.37
N ARG A 19 -6.15 -15.34 -4.56
CA ARG A 19 -5.40 -15.96 -3.46
C ARG A 19 -4.19 -16.72 -4.03
N PRO A 20 -2.97 -16.46 -3.54
CA PRO A 20 -1.78 -17.18 -3.99
C PRO A 20 -1.89 -18.68 -3.68
N HIS A 21 -1.39 -19.51 -4.58
CA HIS A 21 -1.22 -20.94 -4.30
C HIS A 21 -0.12 -21.15 -3.25
N PRO A 22 -0.25 -22.19 -2.40
CA PRO A 22 0.79 -22.54 -1.44
C PRO A 22 2.16 -22.74 -2.09
N GLU A 23 3.21 -22.31 -1.40
CA GLU A 23 4.58 -22.45 -1.87
C GLU A 23 5.01 -23.92 -1.91
N ARG A 24 5.73 -24.32 -2.97
CA ARG A 24 6.33 -25.66 -3.05
C ARG A 24 7.30 -25.87 -1.89
N GLN A 25 7.22 -27.03 -1.24
CA GLN A 25 8.04 -27.38 -0.08
C GLN A 25 9.54 -27.18 -0.32
N SER A 26 10.06 -27.57 -1.49
CA SER A 26 11.48 -27.42 -1.84
C SER A 26 11.93 -25.96 -1.88
N ARG A 27 11.13 -25.07 -2.49
CA ARG A 27 11.41 -23.64 -2.56
C ARG A 27 11.39 -23.00 -1.17
N ARG A 28 10.42 -23.39 -0.35
CA ARG A 28 10.28 -22.95 1.05
C ARG A 28 11.50 -23.34 1.88
N THR A 29 11.93 -24.60 1.80
CA THR A 29 13.13 -25.09 2.50
C THR A 29 14.40 -24.39 2.02
N ALA A 30 14.60 -24.23 0.71
CA ALA A 30 15.76 -23.53 0.16
C ALA A 30 15.82 -22.07 0.62
N THR A 31 14.69 -21.36 0.61
CA THR A 31 14.60 -19.97 1.08
C THR A 31 14.94 -19.84 2.55
N ARG A 32 14.41 -20.74 3.40
CA ARG A 32 14.71 -20.77 4.85
C ARG A 32 16.19 -21.08 5.11
N ALA A 33 16.75 -22.08 4.44
CA ALA A 33 18.14 -22.45 4.58
C ALA A 33 19.08 -21.30 4.18
N PHE A 34 18.80 -20.63 3.05
CA PHE A 34 19.56 -19.47 2.61
C PHE A 34 19.46 -18.31 3.60
N ALA A 35 18.26 -17.99 4.08
CA ALA A 35 18.07 -16.93 5.07
C ALA A 35 18.84 -17.19 6.37
N LEU A 36 18.81 -18.43 6.90
CA LEU A 36 19.58 -18.81 8.08
C LEU A 36 21.09 -18.73 7.84
N ALA A 37 21.57 -19.19 6.69
CA ALA A 37 22.99 -19.09 6.31
C ALA A 37 23.43 -17.61 6.23
N THR A 38 22.61 -16.75 5.64
CA THR A 38 22.88 -15.31 5.56
C THR A 38 22.89 -14.65 6.94
N ILE A 39 21.97 -15.02 7.84
CA ILE A 39 21.96 -14.53 9.23
C ILE A 39 23.24 -14.97 9.95
N ALA A 40 23.61 -16.25 9.85
CA ALA A 40 24.83 -16.77 10.47
C ALA A 40 26.10 -16.09 9.92
N GLY A 41 26.20 -15.94 8.60
CA GLY A 41 27.32 -15.25 7.95
C GLY A 41 27.39 -13.76 8.32
N SER A 42 26.24 -13.08 8.43
CA SER A 42 26.17 -11.69 8.87
C SER A 42 26.52 -11.54 10.35
N ALA A 43 26.11 -12.48 11.20
CA ALA A 43 26.48 -12.50 12.61
C ALA A 43 27.98 -12.75 12.80
N PHE A 44 28.56 -13.67 12.02
CA PHE A 44 30.01 -13.90 11.99
C PHE A 44 30.77 -12.65 11.54
N TYR A 45 30.30 -12.00 10.47
CA TYR A 45 30.85 -10.73 10.01
C TYR A 45 30.80 -9.65 11.10
N LEU A 46 29.68 -9.49 11.81
CA LEU A 46 29.57 -8.52 12.90
C LEU A 46 30.44 -8.87 14.12
N PHE A 47 30.57 -10.15 14.45
CA PHE A 47 31.50 -10.61 15.47
C PHE A 47 32.94 -10.22 15.11
N TRP A 48 33.35 -10.48 13.86
CA TRP A 48 34.65 -10.05 13.34
C TRP A 48 34.79 -8.52 13.37
N ARG A 49 33.72 -7.79 13.00
CA ARG A 49 33.72 -6.33 13.02
C ARG A 49 34.06 -5.80 14.41
N VAL A 50 33.29 -6.21 15.42
CA VAL A 50 33.41 -5.81 16.82
C VAL A 50 34.76 -6.21 17.41
N GLY A 51 35.20 -7.44 17.17
CA GLY A 51 36.41 -7.97 17.81
C GLY A 51 37.72 -7.43 17.23
N PHE A 52 37.74 -7.04 15.94
CA PHE A 52 39.00 -6.88 15.23
C PHE A 52 39.11 -5.67 14.31
N THR A 53 38.00 -5.02 13.93
CA THR A 53 38.05 -4.02 12.85
C THR A 53 37.43 -2.67 13.18
N VAL A 54 36.82 -2.50 14.35
CA VAL A 54 36.27 -1.20 14.74
C VAL A 54 37.43 -0.26 15.09
N GLU A 55 37.55 0.83 14.35
CA GLU A 55 38.58 1.84 14.60
C GLU A 55 38.05 2.90 15.58
N MET A 56 38.43 2.78 16.84
CA MET A 56 37.91 3.65 17.90
C MET A 56 38.45 5.08 17.86
N SER A 57 39.58 5.33 17.19
CA SER A 57 40.01 6.71 16.91
C SER A 57 39.00 7.46 16.03
N ALA A 58 38.26 6.74 15.20
CA ALA A 58 37.17 7.23 14.36
C ALA A 58 35.77 6.90 14.92
N TRP A 59 35.61 6.83 16.25
CA TRP A 59 34.37 6.38 16.91
C TRP A 59 33.09 7.07 16.42
N PHE A 60 33.17 8.36 16.06
CA PHE A 60 32.04 9.17 15.59
C PHE A 60 31.49 8.71 14.24
N VAL A 61 32.25 7.95 13.46
CA VAL A 61 31.79 7.25 12.24
C VAL A 61 31.64 5.75 12.49
N ALA A 62 32.57 5.15 13.22
CA ALA A 62 32.63 3.71 13.43
C ALA A 62 31.45 3.17 14.23
N ILE A 63 31.06 3.84 15.33
CA ILE A 63 29.95 3.39 16.18
C ILE A 63 28.60 3.54 15.47
N PRO A 64 28.26 4.68 14.83
CA PRO A 64 27.02 4.77 14.07
C PRO A 64 26.95 3.81 12.88
N LEU A 65 28.07 3.58 12.18
CA LEU A 65 28.12 2.56 11.12
C LEU A 65 27.83 1.17 11.68
N LEU A 66 28.51 0.78 12.75
CA LEU A 66 28.30 -0.51 13.40
C LEU A 66 26.85 -0.66 13.89
N ALA A 67 26.26 0.38 14.46
CA ALA A 67 24.85 0.38 14.87
C ALA A 67 23.90 0.17 13.68
N ALA A 68 24.18 0.79 12.52
CA ALA A 68 23.41 0.56 11.30
C ALA A 68 23.57 -0.88 10.78
N GLU A 69 24.77 -1.46 10.87
CA GLU A 69 25.02 -2.86 10.49
C GLU A 69 24.28 -3.85 11.42
N PHE A 70 24.27 -3.61 12.74
CA PHE A 70 23.47 -4.38 13.71
C PHE A 70 21.97 -4.24 13.44
N HIS A 71 21.49 -3.03 13.12
CA HIS A 71 20.10 -2.80 12.75
C HIS A 71 19.70 -3.60 11.50
N SER A 72 20.57 -3.67 10.49
CA SER A 72 20.34 -4.52 9.30
C SER A 72 20.24 -6.01 9.64
N LEU A 73 21.13 -6.53 10.51
CA LEU A 73 21.07 -7.93 10.93
C LEU A 73 19.79 -8.22 11.72
N ALA A 74 19.45 -7.35 12.68
CA ALA A 74 18.21 -7.48 13.45
C ALA A 74 16.99 -7.44 12.53
N GLY A 75 16.95 -6.49 11.60
CA GLY A 75 15.92 -6.38 10.57
C GLY A 75 15.78 -7.66 9.74
N LEU A 76 16.89 -8.22 9.23
CA LEU A 76 16.87 -9.48 8.47
C LEU A 76 16.36 -10.65 9.31
N ALA A 77 16.80 -10.77 10.57
CA ALA A 77 16.36 -11.83 11.46
C ALA A 77 14.85 -11.73 11.72
N LEU A 78 14.36 -10.53 12.05
CA LEU A 78 12.93 -10.28 12.27
C LEU A 78 12.10 -10.52 11.01
N TYR A 79 12.58 -10.08 9.84
CA TYR A 79 11.96 -10.31 8.54
C TYR A 79 11.87 -11.81 8.23
N THR A 80 12.93 -12.56 8.51
CA THR A 80 12.99 -14.02 8.33
C THR A 80 11.98 -14.73 9.22
N ILE A 81 11.84 -14.32 10.49
CA ILE A 81 10.88 -14.93 11.41
C ILE A 81 9.44 -14.62 11.00
N GLN A 82 9.15 -13.39 10.60
CA GLN A 82 7.81 -13.02 10.12
C GLN A 82 7.42 -13.76 8.85
N LEU A 83 8.35 -13.89 7.90
CA LEU A 83 8.13 -14.50 6.61
C LEU A 83 8.47 -15.99 6.57
N TRP A 84 8.63 -16.59 7.75
CA TRP A 84 9.00 -18.00 7.89
C TRP A 84 8.00 -18.89 7.17
N ASP A 85 6.70 -18.61 7.30
CA ASP A 85 5.62 -19.34 6.65
C ASP A 85 4.46 -18.41 6.28
N VAL A 86 4.26 -18.18 4.99
CA VAL A 86 3.24 -17.25 4.46
C VAL A 86 1.96 -17.96 4.01
N ASP A 87 1.98 -19.29 3.97
CA ASP A 87 0.86 -20.13 3.54
C ASP A 87 -0.02 -20.58 4.70
N VAL A 88 0.36 -20.23 5.94
CA VAL A 88 -0.46 -20.51 7.12
C VAL A 88 -1.71 -19.63 7.04
N VAL A 89 -2.81 -20.24 6.65
CA VAL A 89 -4.13 -19.65 6.77
C VAL A 89 -4.85 -20.41 7.88
N PRO A 90 -5.41 -19.72 8.90
CA PRO A 90 -6.35 -20.34 9.82
C PRO A 90 -7.43 -21.09 9.04
N ALA A 91 -7.86 -22.25 9.56
CA ALA A 91 -8.90 -23.02 8.89
C ALA A 91 -10.12 -22.12 8.63
N GLU A 92 -10.53 -22.02 7.37
CA GLU A 92 -11.89 -21.56 7.05
C GLU A 92 -12.81 -22.56 7.73
N GLY A 93 -13.83 -22.07 8.46
CA GLY A 93 -14.83 -22.95 9.03
C GLY A 93 -15.33 -23.93 7.95
N SER A 94 -15.51 -25.20 8.32
CA SER A 94 -15.93 -26.27 7.40
C SER A 94 -17.39 -26.13 6.92
N GLY A 95 -17.96 -24.93 6.89
CA GLY A 95 -19.39 -24.71 6.69
C GLY A 95 -19.73 -23.33 6.11
N ALA A 96 -21.03 -23.15 5.84
CA ALA A 96 -21.62 -21.88 5.42
C ALA A 96 -21.24 -20.73 6.37
N ALA A 97 -21.32 -19.49 5.88
CA ALA A 97 -21.14 -18.30 6.71
C ALA A 97 -21.98 -18.39 8.00
N PRO A 98 -21.48 -17.88 9.14
CA PRO A 98 -22.26 -17.89 10.38
C PRO A 98 -23.58 -17.14 10.17
N ASP A 99 -24.63 -17.61 10.85
CA ASP A 99 -25.88 -16.87 10.95
C ASP A 99 -25.64 -15.65 11.85
N ALA A 100 -25.30 -14.52 11.23
CA ALA A 100 -24.88 -13.30 11.88
C ALA A 100 -25.44 -12.09 11.12
N ARG A 101 -25.88 -11.08 11.87
CA ARG A 101 -26.26 -9.79 11.28
C ARG A 101 -25.00 -9.06 10.84
N VAL A 102 -24.94 -8.73 9.55
CA VAL A 102 -23.78 -8.08 8.94
C VAL A 102 -24.14 -6.64 8.57
N ALA A 103 -23.25 -5.71 8.89
CA ALA A 103 -23.30 -4.35 8.38
C ALA A 103 -21.99 -3.96 7.69
N VAL A 104 -22.07 -3.14 6.66
CA VAL A 104 -20.92 -2.58 5.93
C VAL A 104 -20.87 -1.08 6.22
N LEU A 105 -19.75 -0.61 6.76
CA LEU A 105 -19.56 0.76 7.22
C LEU A 105 -18.58 1.49 6.29
N LEU A 106 -19.02 2.61 5.72
CA LEU A 106 -18.22 3.49 4.87
C LEU A 106 -18.04 4.87 5.52
N PRO A 107 -17.00 5.09 6.34
CA PRO A 107 -16.68 6.41 6.86
C PRO A 107 -16.16 7.33 5.77
N THR A 108 -16.65 8.58 5.77
CA THR A 108 -16.28 9.63 4.82
C THR A 108 -16.18 10.99 5.53
N TYR A 109 -15.33 11.88 5.00
CA TYR A 109 -15.12 13.24 5.52
C TYR A 109 -15.20 14.31 4.43
N ASN A 110 -14.42 14.16 3.35
CA ASN A 110 -14.30 15.16 2.29
C ASN A 110 -14.20 14.58 0.88
N GLU A 111 -14.42 13.27 0.72
CA GLU A 111 -14.36 12.60 -0.58
C GLU A 111 -15.47 13.11 -1.51
N PRO A 112 -15.17 13.33 -2.81
CA PRO A 112 -16.16 13.80 -3.77
C PRO A 112 -17.08 12.67 -4.26
N GLU A 113 -18.18 13.04 -4.93
CA GLU A 113 -19.19 12.10 -5.44
C GLU A 113 -18.58 11.02 -6.35
N ALA A 114 -17.62 11.38 -7.20
CA ALA A 114 -16.94 10.44 -8.10
C ALA A 114 -16.15 9.33 -7.39
N ILE A 115 -15.85 9.51 -6.09
CA ILE A 115 -15.19 8.51 -5.23
C ILE A 115 -16.23 7.76 -4.39
N LEU A 116 -17.20 8.47 -3.81
CA LEU A 116 -18.23 7.87 -2.97
C LEU A 116 -19.18 6.95 -3.73
N LEU A 117 -19.64 7.37 -4.91
CA LEU A 117 -20.60 6.63 -5.71
C LEU A 117 -20.14 5.19 -6.01
N PRO A 118 -18.94 4.92 -6.56
CA PRO A 118 -18.52 3.56 -6.83
C PRO A 118 -18.33 2.72 -5.56
N ALA A 119 -17.85 3.32 -4.46
CA ALA A 119 -17.66 2.62 -3.20
C ALA A 119 -18.99 2.22 -2.55
N ILE A 120 -19.97 3.13 -2.49
CA ILE A 120 -21.30 2.88 -1.94
C ILE A 120 -22.03 1.83 -2.80
N ALA A 121 -22.03 2.00 -4.13
CA ALA A 121 -22.71 1.08 -5.03
C ALA A 121 -22.15 -0.36 -4.93
N ALA A 122 -20.82 -0.50 -4.82
CA ALA A 122 -20.20 -1.81 -4.64
C ALA A 122 -20.47 -2.42 -3.27
N ALA A 123 -20.51 -1.61 -2.21
CA ALA A 123 -20.86 -2.08 -0.88
C ALA A 123 -22.29 -2.62 -0.81
N VAL A 124 -23.26 -1.85 -1.31
CA VAL A 124 -24.68 -2.28 -1.37
C VAL A 124 -24.87 -3.57 -2.17
N ALA A 125 -24.06 -3.77 -3.22
CA ALA A 125 -24.12 -4.95 -4.07
C ALA A 125 -23.43 -6.21 -3.49
N LEU A 126 -22.88 -6.16 -2.27
CA LEU A 126 -22.26 -7.33 -1.65
C LEU A 126 -23.28 -8.40 -1.28
N GLU A 127 -22.84 -9.65 -1.33
CA GLU A 127 -23.60 -10.81 -0.86
C GLU A 127 -22.85 -11.48 0.30
N PRO A 128 -23.51 -12.09 1.29
CA PRO A 128 -24.98 -12.18 1.46
C PRO A 128 -25.62 -10.84 1.86
N ALA A 129 -26.96 -10.84 2.02
CA ALA A 129 -27.73 -9.67 2.42
C ALA A 129 -27.23 -9.07 3.73
N HIS A 130 -27.11 -7.74 3.78
CA HIS A 130 -26.49 -6.98 4.86
C HIS A 130 -27.02 -5.54 4.85
N GLU A 131 -26.75 -4.78 5.91
CA GLU A 131 -27.01 -3.34 5.92
C GLU A 131 -25.78 -2.55 5.46
N THR A 132 -25.93 -1.58 4.57
CA THR A 132 -24.83 -0.65 4.23
C THR A 132 -25.08 0.71 4.85
N TRP A 133 -24.06 1.27 5.50
CA TRP A 133 -24.10 2.55 6.21
C TRP A 133 -22.97 3.48 5.76
N VAL A 134 -23.34 4.67 5.31
CA VAL A 134 -22.41 5.77 5.04
C VAL A 134 -22.31 6.62 6.30
N LEU A 135 -21.10 6.74 6.84
CA LEU A 135 -20.82 7.45 8.09
C LEU A 135 -20.12 8.78 7.78
N ASP A 136 -20.87 9.88 7.75
CA ASP A 136 -20.40 11.16 7.23
C ASP A 136 -20.03 12.17 8.33
N ASP A 137 -18.72 12.36 8.51
CA ASP A 137 -18.17 13.41 9.39
C ASP A 137 -18.11 14.79 8.69
N GLY A 138 -18.45 14.88 7.40
CA GLY A 138 -18.50 16.12 6.65
C GLY A 138 -19.82 16.88 6.76
N HIS A 139 -20.87 16.26 7.33
CA HIS A 139 -22.22 16.84 7.47
C HIS A 139 -22.82 17.32 6.13
N ARG A 140 -22.73 16.48 5.10
CA ARG A 140 -23.04 16.83 3.71
C ARG A 140 -24.40 16.27 3.29
N ASP A 141 -25.39 17.13 3.10
CA ASP A 141 -26.74 16.73 2.67
C ASP A 141 -26.75 15.97 1.33
N TRP A 142 -25.87 16.34 0.41
CA TRP A 142 -25.76 15.64 -0.87
C TRP A 142 -25.25 14.20 -0.72
N VAL A 143 -24.47 13.91 0.33
CA VAL A 143 -23.99 12.54 0.66
C VAL A 143 -25.14 11.71 1.21
N ARG A 144 -26.00 12.29 2.05
CA ARG A 144 -27.25 11.63 2.50
C ARG A 144 -28.10 11.23 1.30
N ALA A 145 -28.38 12.17 0.40
CA ALA A 145 -29.16 11.91 -0.80
C ALA A 145 -28.53 10.83 -1.68
N LEU A 146 -27.20 10.86 -1.88
CA LEU A 146 -26.47 9.83 -2.62
C LEU A 146 -26.58 8.45 -1.96
N ALA A 147 -26.42 8.37 -0.64
CA ALA A 147 -26.52 7.12 0.10
C ALA A 147 -27.91 6.49 -0.05
N GLU A 148 -28.96 7.28 0.21
CA GLU A 148 -30.36 6.85 0.11
C GLU A 148 -30.74 6.42 -1.31
N GLU A 149 -30.31 7.17 -2.34
CA GLU A 149 -30.55 6.86 -3.75
C GLU A 149 -29.89 5.54 -4.19
N LEU A 150 -28.72 5.21 -3.64
CA LEU A 150 -28.01 3.95 -3.90
C LEU A 150 -28.46 2.80 -3.01
N GLY A 151 -29.39 3.02 -2.07
CA GLY A 151 -29.91 1.97 -1.17
C GLY A 151 -29.09 1.76 0.12
N ALA A 152 -28.19 2.68 0.46
CA ALA A 152 -27.47 2.72 1.72
C ALA A 152 -28.18 3.61 2.76
N ARG A 153 -27.92 3.36 4.04
CA ARG A 153 -28.35 4.22 5.15
C ARG A 153 -27.30 5.30 5.42
N TYR A 154 -27.73 6.42 5.98
CA TYR A 154 -26.85 7.54 6.31
C TYR A 154 -26.80 7.76 7.82
N LEU A 155 -25.60 7.98 8.35
CA LEU A 155 -25.39 8.40 9.72
C LEU A 155 -24.36 9.53 9.77
N SER A 156 -24.67 10.57 10.54
CA SER A 156 -23.73 11.63 10.89
C SER A 156 -23.80 11.88 12.39
N ARG A 157 -22.67 12.22 13.00
CA ARG A 157 -22.53 12.40 14.44
C ARG A 157 -22.39 13.88 14.79
N PRO A 158 -22.80 14.33 15.99
CA PRO A 158 -22.78 15.76 16.32
C PRO A 158 -21.40 16.42 16.38
N THR A 159 -20.35 15.65 16.71
CA THR A 159 -18.98 16.15 16.89
C THR A 159 -17.95 15.28 16.19
N ASN A 160 -16.87 15.89 15.69
CA ASN A 160 -15.83 15.21 14.91
C ASN A 160 -14.65 14.74 15.77
N GLU A 161 -14.90 14.38 17.03
CA GLU A 161 -13.85 13.95 17.94
C GLU A 161 -13.23 12.61 17.51
N HIS A 162 -11.91 12.44 17.65
CA HIS A 162 -11.22 11.20 17.32
C HIS A 162 -11.37 10.70 15.86
N ALA A 163 -11.70 11.60 14.91
CA ALA A 163 -11.76 11.32 13.48
C ALA A 163 -12.48 9.99 13.15
N LYS A 164 -11.93 9.17 12.25
CA LYS A 164 -12.53 7.88 11.82
C LYS A 164 -12.84 6.93 12.98
N ALA A 165 -11.97 6.81 13.98
CA ALA A 165 -12.19 5.95 15.14
C ALA A 165 -13.45 6.37 15.91
N GLY A 166 -13.60 7.68 16.17
CA GLY A 166 -14.79 8.20 16.83
C GLY A 166 -16.06 8.03 15.99
N ASN A 167 -15.95 8.16 14.67
CA ASN A 167 -17.09 7.96 13.74
C ASN A 167 -17.58 6.50 13.79
N LEU A 168 -16.65 5.54 13.71
CA LEU A 168 -16.94 4.12 13.85
C LEU A 168 -17.56 3.78 15.22
N ASN A 169 -16.99 4.27 16.33
CA ASN A 169 -17.55 4.05 17.66
C ASN A 169 -18.97 4.62 17.81
N TYR A 170 -19.23 5.82 17.25
CA TYR A 170 -20.55 6.42 17.27
C TYR A 170 -21.60 5.57 16.53
N ALA A 171 -21.21 5.00 15.39
CA ALA A 171 -22.03 4.12 14.59
C ALA A 171 -22.29 2.76 15.27
N MET A 172 -21.25 2.14 15.84
CA MET A 172 -21.36 0.84 16.52
C MET A 172 -22.27 0.86 17.73
N ALA A 173 -22.45 2.03 18.38
CA ALA A 173 -23.42 2.19 19.46
C ALA A 173 -24.89 2.25 19.00
N ARG A 174 -25.15 2.30 17.68
CA ARG A 174 -26.48 2.53 17.07
C ARG A 174 -26.88 1.48 16.05
N ILE A 175 -25.92 0.77 15.48
CA ILE A 175 -26.15 -0.25 14.46
C ILE A 175 -26.22 -1.61 15.14
N ASP A 176 -27.29 -2.36 14.86
CA ASP A 176 -27.51 -3.70 15.39
C ASP A 176 -26.89 -4.75 14.46
N ALA A 177 -25.61 -5.02 14.65
CA ALA A 177 -24.85 -5.99 13.87
C ALA A 177 -23.94 -6.84 14.77
N ASP A 178 -23.73 -8.10 14.38
CA ASP A 178 -22.82 -9.00 15.07
C ASP A 178 -21.40 -8.92 14.46
N ILE A 179 -21.34 -8.66 13.15
CA ILE A 179 -20.10 -8.47 12.37
C ILE A 179 -20.23 -7.21 11.52
N VAL A 180 -19.20 -6.37 11.53
CA VAL A 180 -19.12 -5.18 10.67
C VAL A 180 -17.96 -5.28 9.69
N ALA A 181 -18.23 -5.07 8.41
CA ALA A 181 -17.21 -4.83 7.40
C ALA A 181 -16.90 -3.34 7.34
N ILE A 182 -15.62 -2.96 7.30
CA ILE A 182 -15.19 -1.57 7.28
C ILE A 182 -14.43 -1.32 5.99
N LEU A 183 -14.93 -0.37 5.19
CA LEU A 183 -14.38 0.03 3.90
C LEU A 183 -14.14 1.53 3.90
N ASP A 184 -12.93 1.97 3.56
CA ASP A 184 -12.68 3.38 3.29
C ASP A 184 -13.52 3.86 2.10
N ALA A 185 -13.90 5.14 2.12
CA ALA A 185 -14.69 5.79 1.08
C ALA A 185 -14.08 5.72 -0.34
N ASP A 186 -12.77 5.45 -0.47
CA ASP A 186 -12.09 5.26 -1.74
C ASP A 186 -11.91 3.79 -2.15
N HIS A 187 -12.33 2.83 -1.32
CA HIS A 187 -12.18 1.40 -1.57
C HIS A 187 -13.44 0.77 -2.14
N VAL A 188 -13.35 0.33 -3.40
CA VAL A 188 -14.43 -0.38 -4.09
C VAL A 188 -14.29 -1.88 -3.83
N ALA A 189 -15.29 -2.48 -3.19
CA ALA A 189 -15.29 -3.89 -2.82
C ALA A 189 -15.60 -4.82 -4.01
N SER A 190 -15.00 -6.00 -3.98
CA SER A 190 -15.37 -7.14 -4.81
C SER A 190 -16.65 -7.79 -4.26
N PRO A 191 -17.58 -8.26 -5.11
CA PRO A 191 -18.80 -8.98 -4.70
C PRO A 191 -18.54 -10.14 -3.75
N ASN A 192 -17.35 -10.75 -3.85
CA ASN A 192 -16.97 -11.90 -3.05
C ASN A 192 -16.47 -11.54 -1.64
N LEU A 193 -16.41 -10.25 -1.26
CA LEU A 193 -15.79 -9.82 -0.01
C LEU A 193 -16.36 -10.56 1.20
N LEU A 194 -17.68 -10.51 1.42
CA LEU A 194 -18.29 -11.14 2.59
C LEU A 194 -18.32 -12.68 2.46
N ILE A 195 -18.67 -13.21 1.28
CA ILE A 195 -18.68 -14.67 1.02
C ILE A 195 -17.34 -15.33 1.37
N ARG A 196 -16.21 -14.67 1.04
CA ARG A 196 -14.87 -15.21 1.28
C ARG A 196 -14.33 -14.98 2.70
N THR A 197 -14.95 -14.08 3.48
CA THR A 197 -14.41 -13.65 4.78
C THR A 197 -15.29 -13.99 5.97
N LEU A 198 -16.62 -14.00 5.82
CA LEU A 198 -17.55 -14.39 6.88
C LEU A 198 -17.30 -15.80 7.45
N PRO A 199 -16.93 -16.83 6.65
CA PRO A 199 -16.71 -18.18 7.18
C PRO A 199 -15.65 -18.27 8.29
N TYR A 200 -14.70 -17.34 8.39
CA TYR A 200 -13.71 -17.33 9.49
C TYR A 200 -14.32 -17.04 10.86
N PHE A 201 -15.49 -16.40 10.93
CA PHE A 201 -16.18 -16.08 12.19
C PHE A 201 -16.96 -17.26 12.78
N THR A 202 -16.94 -18.42 12.12
CA THR A 202 -17.37 -19.69 12.73
C THR A 202 -16.47 -20.09 13.90
N ASP A 203 -15.19 -19.67 13.90
CA ASP A 203 -14.37 -19.67 15.12
C ASP A 203 -14.81 -18.49 16.00
N PRO A 204 -15.42 -18.75 17.18
CA PRO A 204 -15.92 -17.70 18.05
C PRO A 204 -14.78 -16.83 18.62
N THR A 205 -13.52 -17.25 18.51
CA THR A 205 -12.36 -16.47 18.99
C THR A 205 -11.79 -15.52 17.94
N VAL A 206 -12.28 -15.54 16.70
CA VAL A 206 -11.86 -14.60 15.66
C VAL A 206 -12.58 -13.27 15.85
N ALA A 207 -11.80 -12.21 16.06
CA ALA A 207 -12.29 -10.84 16.18
C ALA A 207 -12.14 -10.05 14.87
N VAL A 208 -11.10 -10.33 14.09
CA VAL A 208 -10.79 -9.56 12.87
C VAL A 208 -10.44 -10.51 11.73
N VAL A 209 -10.96 -10.20 10.54
CA VAL A 209 -10.51 -10.79 9.27
C VAL A 209 -10.08 -9.64 8.36
N GLN A 210 -8.79 -9.57 8.02
CA GLN A 210 -8.20 -8.54 7.16
C GLN A 210 -7.91 -9.10 5.76
N THR A 211 -8.22 -8.35 4.71
CA THR A 211 -7.82 -8.63 3.33
C THR A 211 -6.69 -7.70 2.87
N PRO A 212 -5.92 -8.03 1.82
CA PRO A 212 -5.02 -7.10 1.15
C PRO A 212 -5.68 -5.77 0.78
N GLN A 213 -4.92 -4.68 0.93
CA GLN A 213 -5.20 -3.44 0.19
C GLN A 213 -4.45 -3.49 -1.13
N ASP A 214 -5.17 -3.20 -2.20
CA ASP A 214 -4.65 -3.08 -3.56
C ASP A 214 -5.26 -1.82 -4.20
N PHE A 215 -4.69 -1.35 -5.30
CA PHE A 215 -5.05 -0.05 -5.85
C PHE A 215 -5.36 -0.14 -7.34
N TYR A 216 -6.42 0.55 -7.76
CA TYR A 216 -6.84 0.53 -9.15
C TYR A 216 -6.16 1.61 -10.01
N ASN A 217 -5.65 2.69 -9.40
CA ASN A 217 -4.83 3.69 -10.10
C ASN A 217 -3.36 3.22 -10.23
N ARG A 218 -3.15 2.38 -11.24
CA ARG A 218 -1.90 1.64 -11.49
C ARG A 218 -0.71 2.50 -11.93
N ASP A 219 -0.95 3.78 -12.15
CA ASP A 219 -0.03 4.85 -12.54
C ASP A 219 0.38 5.77 -11.37
N SER A 220 -0.02 5.45 -10.14
CA SER A 220 0.26 6.27 -8.96
C SER A 220 1.76 6.34 -8.59
N PHE A 221 2.11 7.27 -7.70
CA PHE A 221 3.49 7.46 -7.22
C PHE A 221 4.10 6.22 -6.55
N GLU A 222 3.27 5.32 -6.03
CA GLU A 222 3.71 4.07 -5.38
C GLU A 222 3.91 2.90 -6.36
N HIS A 223 3.48 3.07 -7.61
CA HIS A 223 3.55 2.02 -8.61
C HIS A 223 4.74 2.19 -9.54
N GLU A 224 5.25 1.06 -10.02
CA GLU A 224 6.20 1.02 -11.13
C GLU A 224 5.88 -0.17 -12.04
N ARG A 225 6.03 0.04 -13.35
CA ARG A 225 5.81 -1.03 -14.34
C ARG A 225 7.16 -1.47 -14.90
N SER A 226 7.48 -2.74 -14.73
CA SER A 226 8.65 -3.35 -15.34
C SER A 226 8.47 -3.47 -16.86
N ALA A 227 9.59 -3.53 -17.59
CA ALA A 227 9.62 -3.71 -19.04
C ALA A 227 8.85 -4.96 -19.52
N ASN A 228 8.77 -6.01 -18.68
CA ASN A 228 8.01 -7.24 -18.95
C ASN A 228 6.51 -7.13 -18.60
N GLY A 229 6.02 -5.92 -18.31
CA GLY A 229 4.62 -5.66 -17.98
C GLY A 229 4.21 -6.00 -16.55
N ARG A 230 5.10 -6.57 -15.72
CA ARG A 230 4.82 -6.79 -14.29
C ARG A 230 4.73 -5.45 -13.58
N GLN A 231 3.70 -5.31 -12.75
CA GLN A 231 3.54 -4.13 -11.93
C GLN A 231 4.01 -4.41 -10.51
N PHE A 232 4.71 -3.44 -9.95
CA PHE A 232 5.07 -3.38 -8.55
C PHE A 232 4.29 -2.25 -7.89
N SER A 233 3.86 -2.50 -6.65
CA SER A 233 3.37 -1.50 -5.70
C SER A 233 4.22 -1.63 -4.44
N GLU A 234 4.62 -0.51 -3.84
CA GLU A 234 5.41 -0.52 -2.59
C GLU A 234 4.74 -1.38 -1.51
N GLU A 235 3.42 -1.26 -1.39
CA GLU A 235 2.60 -1.94 -0.38
C GLU A 235 2.48 -3.46 -0.63
N ALA A 236 2.81 -3.93 -1.83
CA ALA A 236 2.70 -5.35 -2.16
C ALA A 236 3.58 -6.23 -1.27
N VAL A 237 4.75 -5.73 -0.82
CA VAL A 237 5.59 -6.47 0.13
C VAL A 237 4.84 -6.72 1.44
N PHE A 238 4.14 -5.71 1.95
CA PHE A 238 3.37 -5.82 3.16
C PHE A 238 2.18 -6.76 2.98
N TYR A 239 1.28 -6.45 2.04
CA TYR A 239 0.02 -7.18 1.90
C TYR A 239 0.15 -8.56 1.26
N ARG A 240 1.17 -8.83 0.44
CA ARG A 240 1.31 -10.14 -0.24
C ARG A 240 2.31 -11.08 0.43
N ALA A 241 3.20 -10.58 1.29
CA ALA A 241 4.17 -11.40 2.00
C ALA A 241 4.09 -11.23 3.53
N ILE A 242 4.29 -10.01 4.06
CA ILE A 242 4.42 -9.78 5.51
C ILE A 242 3.13 -10.11 6.26
N ALA A 243 1.99 -9.57 5.81
CA ALA A 243 0.70 -9.76 6.46
C ALA A 243 0.24 -11.23 6.48
N PRO A 244 0.36 -12.01 5.38
CA PRO A 244 0.16 -13.46 5.43
C PRO A 244 1.08 -14.17 6.41
N GLY A 245 2.38 -13.83 6.42
CA GLY A 245 3.35 -14.44 7.35
C GLY A 245 3.01 -14.24 8.83
N LYS A 246 2.30 -13.15 9.14
CA LYS A 246 1.83 -12.85 10.50
C LYS A 246 0.70 -13.75 11.00
N ASN A 247 -0.04 -14.44 10.12
CA ASN A 247 -1.05 -15.43 10.52
C ASN A 247 -0.45 -16.51 11.42
N ARG A 248 0.75 -17.00 11.09
CA ARG A 248 1.48 -18.02 11.86
C ARG A 248 1.62 -17.64 13.34
N TRP A 249 1.71 -16.34 13.61
CA TRP A 249 1.99 -15.80 14.93
C TRP A 249 0.75 -15.20 15.60
N ASN A 250 -0.44 -15.32 14.99
CA ASN A 250 -1.67 -14.61 15.38
C ASN A 250 -1.41 -13.12 15.60
N ALA A 251 -0.64 -12.53 14.69
CA ALA A 251 -0.18 -11.14 14.75
C ALA A 251 -0.52 -10.37 13.47
N ALA A 252 -1.41 -10.93 12.65
CA ALA A 252 -2.09 -10.16 11.61
C ALA A 252 -2.91 -9.07 12.31
N PHE A 253 -3.11 -7.94 11.65
CA PHE A 253 -3.80 -6.82 12.28
C PHE A 253 -4.67 -6.08 11.28
N TRP A 254 -5.68 -5.42 11.83
CA TRP A 254 -6.56 -4.55 11.06
C TRP A 254 -5.77 -3.37 10.52
N CYS A 255 -5.90 -3.11 9.21
CA CYS A 255 -5.20 -2.05 8.47
C CYS A 255 -6.16 -0.92 8.04
N GLY A 256 -7.27 -0.73 8.77
CA GLY A 256 -8.20 0.38 8.60
C GLY A 256 -9.32 0.14 7.58
N THR A 257 -9.10 -0.65 6.53
CA THR A 257 -10.10 -0.94 5.47
C THR A 257 -9.95 -2.37 4.95
N GLY A 258 -10.97 -2.88 4.26
CA GLY A 258 -10.98 -4.25 3.74
C GLY A 258 -10.95 -5.28 4.87
N ALA A 259 -11.65 -4.99 5.97
CA ALA A 259 -11.64 -5.84 7.15
C ALA A 259 -13.05 -6.05 7.69
N LEU A 260 -13.28 -7.23 8.24
CA LEU A 260 -14.46 -7.55 9.02
C LEU A 260 -14.07 -7.63 10.49
N VAL A 261 -14.94 -7.14 11.38
CA VAL A 261 -14.71 -7.07 12.81
C VAL A 261 -15.93 -7.60 13.55
N ARG A 262 -15.71 -8.49 14.53
CA ARG A 262 -16.76 -8.96 15.45
C ARG A 262 -17.08 -7.85 16.46
N VAL A 263 -18.34 -7.46 16.53
CA VAL A 263 -18.80 -6.35 17.38
C VAL A 263 -18.62 -6.66 18.87
N GLU A 264 -18.94 -7.89 19.29
CA GLU A 264 -18.71 -8.35 20.67
C GLU A 264 -17.24 -8.20 21.10
N ALA A 265 -16.32 -8.66 20.25
CA ALA A 265 -14.89 -8.58 20.53
C ALA A 265 -14.43 -7.13 20.66
N LEU A 266 -14.90 -6.26 19.77
CA LEU A 266 -14.56 -4.84 19.80
C LEU A 266 -15.12 -4.14 21.05
N ASN A 267 -16.35 -4.45 21.45
CA ASN A 267 -16.96 -3.95 22.69
C ASN A 267 -16.18 -4.41 23.92
N SER A 268 -15.65 -5.64 23.93
CA SER A 268 -14.84 -6.17 25.05
C SER A 268 -13.55 -5.38 25.32
N VAL A 269 -13.08 -4.60 24.33
CA VAL A 269 -11.87 -3.76 24.46
C VAL A 269 -12.17 -2.25 24.49
N GLY A 270 -13.44 -1.88 24.63
CA GLY A 270 -13.89 -0.49 24.72
C GLY A 270 -14.09 0.21 23.38
N GLY A 271 -14.28 -0.55 22.29
CA GLY A 271 -14.47 0.00 20.95
C GLY A 271 -13.16 0.12 20.16
N VAL A 272 -13.23 0.87 19.06
CA VAL A 272 -12.07 1.27 18.26
C VAL A 272 -11.22 2.25 19.09
N ALA A 273 -9.91 2.00 19.20
CA ALA A 273 -8.98 2.85 19.91
C ALA A 273 -8.96 4.28 19.34
N THR A 274 -8.79 5.30 20.19
CA THR A 274 -8.96 6.71 19.80
C THR A 274 -7.73 7.57 20.10
N GLU A 275 -6.70 6.97 20.70
CA GLU A 275 -5.52 7.65 21.23
C GLU A 275 -4.41 7.82 20.18
N SER A 276 -4.31 6.87 19.24
CA SER A 276 -3.38 6.93 18.10
C SER A 276 -4.09 7.35 16.82
N VAL A 277 -3.35 7.96 15.88
CA VAL A 277 -3.82 8.18 14.50
C VAL A 277 -3.86 6.90 13.64
N THR A 278 -3.37 5.78 14.19
CA THR A 278 -3.49 4.43 13.61
C THR A 278 -4.29 3.56 14.59
N GLU A 279 -5.60 3.81 14.63
CA GLU A 279 -6.55 3.17 15.54
C GLU A 279 -6.63 1.66 15.37
N ASP A 280 -6.38 1.20 14.16
CA ASP A 280 -6.59 -0.15 13.64
C ASP A 280 -5.63 -1.18 14.27
N ILE A 281 -4.32 -0.95 14.17
CA ILE A 281 -3.29 -1.78 14.80
C ILE A 281 -3.36 -1.67 16.32
N GLN A 282 -3.69 -0.49 16.86
CA GLN A 282 -3.84 -0.29 18.30
C GLN A 282 -4.98 -1.16 18.85
N THR A 283 -6.14 -1.10 18.20
CA THR A 283 -7.31 -1.93 18.54
C THR A 283 -6.97 -3.41 18.44
N THR A 284 -6.26 -3.83 17.38
CA THR A 284 -5.85 -5.23 17.22
C THR A 284 -4.96 -5.70 18.37
N ILE A 285 -3.99 -4.89 18.81
CA ILE A 285 -3.14 -5.25 19.96
C ILE A 285 -3.99 -5.45 21.22
N ARG A 286 -4.97 -4.58 21.48
CA ARG A 286 -5.89 -4.72 22.62
C ARG A 286 -6.74 -5.99 22.51
N LEU A 287 -7.25 -6.31 21.33
CA LEU A 287 -7.98 -7.55 21.06
C LEU A 287 -7.11 -8.78 21.35
N ASN A 288 -5.90 -8.83 20.81
CA ASN A 288 -4.99 -9.95 21.04
C ASN A 288 -4.58 -10.10 22.51
N ARG A 289 -4.42 -8.99 23.25
CA ARG A 289 -4.17 -9.03 24.70
C ARG A 289 -5.32 -9.65 25.49
N ASN A 290 -6.54 -9.56 24.98
CA ASN A 290 -7.73 -10.17 25.54
C ASN A 290 -8.05 -11.56 24.95
N GLY A 291 -7.08 -12.19 24.27
CA GLY A 291 -7.20 -13.56 23.79
C GLY A 291 -7.86 -13.72 22.42
N TRP A 292 -8.38 -12.65 21.84
CA TRP A 292 -8.97 -12.67 20.50
C TRP A 292 -7.93 -12.92 19.40
N LYS A 293 -8.37 -13.50 18.28
CA LYS A 293 -7.56 -13.77 17.10
C LYS A 293 -7.83 -12.78 15.98
N ALA A 294 -6.81 -12.52 15.18
CA ALA A 294 -6.90 -11.75 13.96
C ALA A 294 -6.35 -12.60 12.81
N VAL A 295 -7.13 -12.68 11.73
CA VAL A 295 -6.89 -13.53 10.56
C VAL A 295 -6.60 -12.65 9.35
N TYR A 296 -5.66 -13.06 8.51
CA TYR A 296 -5.38 -12.44 7.22
C TYR A 296 -5.79 -13.37 6.07
N HIS A 297 -6.73 -12.91 5.24
CA HIS A 297 -7.20 -13.60 4.04
C HIS A 297 -6.54 -13.00 2.80
N ASN A 298 -5.59 -13.72 2.20
CA ASN A 298 -4.70 -13.19 1.15
C ASN A 298 -5.32 -13.14 -0.27
N GLU A 299 -6.59 -12.78 -0.39
CA GLU A 299 -7.28 -12.49 -1.66
C GLU A 299 -7.61 -10.99 -1.73
N VAL A 300 -7.33 -10.34 -2.86
CA VAL A 300 -7.66 -8.93 -3.04
C VAL A 300 -9.15 -8.79 -3.28
N LEU A 301 -9.87 -8.36 -2.25
CA LEU A 301 -11.33 -8.24 -2.23
C LEU A 301 -11.83 -6.79 -2.16
N ALA A 302 -10.92 -5.81 -2.15
CA ALA A 302 -11.26 -4.40 -2.31
C ALA A 302 -10.09 -3.66 -2.96
N ARG A 303 -10.39 -2.60 -3.74
CA ARG A 303 -9.37 -1.76 -4.38
C ARG A 303 -9.59 -0.29 -4.12
N GLY A 304 -8.55 0.38 -3.63
CA GLY A 304 -8.57 1.79 -3.29
C GLY A 304 -7.81 2.69 -4.27
N LEU A 305 -7.61 3.94 -3.84
CA LEU A 305 -6.71 4.89 -4.49
C LEU A 305 -5.38 5.04 -3.75
N ALA A 306 -4.29 4.77 -4.45
CA ALA A 306 -2.94 5.10 -4.00
C ALA A 306 -2.62 6.59 -4.20
N PRO A 307 -1.67 7.16 -3.44
CA PRO A 307 -1.19 8.53 -3.64
C PRO A 307 -0.73 8.81 -5.07
N THR A 308 -1.25 9.86 -5.69
CA THR A 308 -0.92 10.21 -7.09
C THR A 308 0.46 10.88 -7.21
N ASP A 309 0.85 11.64 -6.18
CA ASP A 309 2.10 12.40 -6.14
C ASP A 309 2.89 12.16 -4.84
N TYR A 310 4.09 12.74 -4.79
CA TYR A 310 4.97 12.64 -3.63
C TYR A 310 4.40 13.33 -2.37
N ALA A 311 3.65 14.42 -2.50
CA ALA A 311 3.15 15.16 -1.34
C ALA A 311 2.10 14.34 -0.59
N GLN A 312 1.18 13.71 -1.33
CA GLN A 312 0.20 12.76 -0.79
C GLN A 312 0.90 11.55 -0.17
N TYR A 313 1.90 10.99 -0.87
CA TYR A 313 2.72 9.87 -0.37
C TYR A 313 3.37 10.21 0.96
N ALA A 314 4.13 11.31 1.02
CA ALA A 314 4.84 11.73 2.22
C ALA A 314 3.90 12.01 3.39
N LEU A 315 2.73 12.61 3.14
CA LEU A 315 1.72 12.87 4.17
C LEU A 315 1.16 11.56 4.75
N GLN A 316 0.88 10.57 3.90
CA GLN A 316 0.41 9.26 4.34
C GLN A 316 1.47 8.53 5.18
N ARG A 317 2.72 8.47 4.70
CA ARG A 317 3.83 7.83 5.44
C ARG A 317 4.13 8.53 6.76
N ASN A 318 4.01 9.86 6.82
CA ASN A 318 4.14 10.61 8.06
C ASN A 318 3.05 10.22 9.08
N ARG A 319 1.79 10.10 8.65
CA ARG A 319 0.68 9.67 9.53
C ARG A 319 0.92 8.26 10.06
N TRP A 320 1.23 7.30 9.19
CA TRP A 320 1.47 5.91 9.60
C TRP A 320 2.66 5.77 10.55
N ALA A 321 3.78 6.43 10.25
CA ALA A 321 4.94 6.44 11.14
C ALA A 321 4.62 7.08 12.50
N THR A 322 3.89 8.20 12.50
CA THR A 322 3.50 8.90 13.74
C THR A 322 2.60 8.01 14.59
N GLY A 323 1.58 7.39 13.99
CA GLY A 323 0.68 6.47 14.69
C GLY A 323 1.39 5.22 15.20
N ALA A 324 2.30 4.64 14.41
CA ALA A 324 3.11 3.51 14.86
C ALA A 324 3.95 3.86 16.10
N MET A 325 4.54 5.06 16.17
CA MET A 325 5.27 5.49 17.36
C MET A 325 4.38 5.75 18.56
N GLN A 326 3.18 6.30 18.33
CA GLN A 326 2.16 6.46 19.36
C GLN A 326 1.77 5.10 19.94
N VAL A 327 1.50 4.10 19.08
CA VAL A 327 1.21 2.73 19.48
C VAL A 327 2.39 2.08 20.21
N LEU A 328 3.61 2.25 19.70
CA LEU A 328 4.82 1.72 20.34
C LEU A 328 4.98 2.26 21.76
N HIS A 329 4.73 3.57 21.95
CA HIS A 329 4.79 4.20 23.26
C HIS A 329 3.67 3.71 24.19
N MET A 330 2.42 3.70 23.71
CA MET A 330 1.25 3.45 24.56
C MET A 330 1.01 1.97 24.84
N GLU A 331 1.10 1.12 23.82
CA GLU A 331 0.79 -0.31 23.94
C GLU A 331 2.01 -1.15 24.29
N ASN A 332 3.21 -0.68 23.91
CA ASN A 332 4.50 -1.33 24.17
C ASN A 332 4.44 -2.87 24.07
N PRO A 333 4.21 -3.42 22.85
CA PRO A 333 3.88 -4.83 22.68
C PRO A 333 5.01 -5.78 23.12
N LEU A 334 6.24 -5.31 23.26
CA LEU A 334 7.35 -6.13 23.73
C LEU A 334 7.17 -6.59 25.19
N PHE A 335 6.58 -5.73 26.03
CA PHE A 335 6.43 -5.97 27.47
C PHE A 335 4.97 -6.04 27.93
N SER A 336 4.02 -5.88 27.01
CA SER A 336 2.60 -5.91 27.36
C SER A 336 2.15 -7.28 27.87
N ARG A 337 1.28 -7.27 28.89
CA ARG A 337 0.62 -8.48 29.41
C ARG A 337 -0.50 -8.91 28.44
N GLY A 338 -0.70 -10.21 28.33
CA GLY A 338 -1.73 -10.82 27.47
C GLY A 338 -1.26 -11.22 26.07
N LEU A 339 -0.15 -10.67 25.56
CA LEU A 339 0.42 -11.07 24.28
C LEU A 339 1.32 -12.30 24.40
N LYS A 340 1.14 -13.26 23.50
CA LYS A 340 2.03 -14.42 23.32
C LYS A 340 3.38 -13.99 22.70
N PRO A 341 4.48 -14.73 22.92
CA PRO A 341 5.80 -14.35 22.38
C PRO A 341 5.82 -14.10 20.87
N GLY A 342 5.12 -14.94 20.08
CA GLY A 342 4.99 -14.74 18.64
C GLY A 342 4.26 -13.44 18.27
N GLN A 343 3.26 -13.04 19.04
CA GLN A 343 2.52 -11.78 18.85
C GLN A 343 3.40 -10.58 19.18
N ARG A 344 4.14 -10.64 20.30
CA ARG A 344 5.11 -9.60 20.67
C ARG A 344 6.11 -9.36 19.55
N LEU A 345 6.67 -10.43 19.02
CA LEU A 345 7.61 -10.38 17.90
C LEU A 345 6.95 -9.87 16.62
N GLY A 346 5.74 -10.32 16.32
CA GLY A 346 4.96 -9.87 15.18
C GLY A 346 4.74 -8.35 15.20
N PHE A 347 4.26 -7.81 16.31
CA PHE A 347 3.99 -6.38 16.46
C PHE A 347 5.27 -5.54 16.53
N ILE A 348 6.28 -5.96 17.32
CA ILE A 348 7.50 -5.16 17.47
C ILE A 348 8.23 -5.00 16.14
N THR A 349 8.29 -6.03 15.30
CA THR A 349 8.93 -5.91 13.98
C THR A 349 8.20 -4.90 13.08
N THR A 350 6.87 -4.83 13.14
CA THR A 350 6.11 -3.81 12.38
C THR A 350 6.35 -2.40 12.90
N LEU A 351 6.36 -2.22 14.22
CA LEU A 351 6.56 -0.90 14.83
C LEU A 351 8.02 -0.43 14.73
N ALA A 352 8.97 -1.34 14.90
CA ALA A 352 10.40 -1.06 14.82
C ALA A 352 10.88 -0.81 13.38
N GLY A 353 10.22 -1.37 12.36
CA GLY A 353 10.58 -1.14 10.95
C GLY A 353 10.55 0.33 10.53
N TRP A 354 9.81 1.20 11.24
CA TRP A 354 9.85 2.64 11.00
C TRP A 354 11.22 3.28 11.32
N PHE A 355 12.06 2.64 12.12
CA PHE A 355 13.43 3.07 12.39
C PHE A 355 14.41 2.76 11.26
N ASP A 356 14.00 2.03 10.21
CA ASP A 356 14.82 1.78 9.01
C ASP A 356 15.31 3.09 8.36
N SER A 357 14.54 4.18 8.46
CA SER A 357 14.96 5.49 7.95
C SER A 357 16.19 6.05 8.68
N TRP A 358 16.40 5.74 9.96
CA TRP A 358 17.62 6.13 10.68
C TRP A 358 18.82 5.32 10.21
N ARG A 359 18.66 4.01 10.04
CA ARG A 359 19.70 3.15 9.45
C ARG A 359 20.13 3.66 8.06
N THR A 360 19.16 3.93 7.19
CA THR A 360 19.44 4.44 5.84
C THR A 360 20.14 5.80 5.89
N LEU A 361 19.74 6.69 6.80
CA LEU A 361 20.45 7.97 7.02
C LEU A 361 21.90 7.75 7.46
N LEU A 362 22.16 6.83 8.39
CA LEU A 362 23.51 6.50 8.85
C LEU A 362 24.39 5.97 7.72
N PHE A 363 23.86 5.09 6.86
CA PHE A 363 24.58 4.63 5.67
C PHE A 363 24.83 5.71 4.62
N MET A 364 24.01 6.76 4.57
CA MET A 364 24.26 7.92 3.71
C MET A 364 25.33 8.85 4.28
N LEU A 365 25.34 9.06 5.59
CA LEU A 365 26.27 9.97 6.27
C LEU A 365 27.67 9.37 6.42
N ALA A 366 27.78 8.06 6.66
CA ALA A 366 29.06 7.40 6.88
C ALA A 366 30.11 7.69 5.78
N PRO A 367 29.86 7.45 4.49
CA PRO A 367 30.87 7.70 3.46
C PRO A 367 31.18 9.20 3.27
N ILE A 368 30.22 10.10 3.53
CA ILE A 368 30.46 11.56 3.52
C ILE A 368 31.51 11.92 4.56
N LEU A 369 31.35 11.41 5.79
CA LEU A 369 32.31 11.67 6.87
C LEU A 369 33.68 11.07 6.55
N VAL A 370 33.75 9.84 6.03
CA VAL A 370 35.03 9.22 5.65
C VAL A 370 35.77 10.03 4.60
N VAL A 371 35.11 10.45 3.52
CA VAL A 371 35.79 11.21 2.45
C VAL A 371 36.11 12.65 2.85
N THR A 372 35.38 13.26 3.79
CA THR A 372 35.66 14.65 4.21
C THR A 372 36.69 14.74 5.33
N THR A 373 36.81 13.72 6.17
CA THR A 373 37.70 13.72 7.35
C THR A 373 38.88 12.77 7.22
N GLY A 374 38.83 11.84 6.27
CA GLY A 374 39.76 10.70 6.16
C GLY A 374 39.70 9.71 7.32
N ALA A 375 38.78 9.88 8.28
CA ALA A 375 38.62 8.98 9.42
C ALA A 375 38.07 7.63 8.94
N SER A 376 38.94 6.63 8.81
CA SER A 376 38.52 5.27 8.46
C SER A 376 37.84 4.62 9.67
N PRO A 377 36.56 4.19 9.57
CA PRO A 377 35.87 3.52 10.67
C PRO A 377 36.24 2.04 10.79
N ILE A 378 37.11 1.57 9.90
CA ILE A 378 37.44 0.16 9.70
C ILE A 378 38.97 0.00 9.73
N SER A 379 39.46 -0.76 10.70
CA SER A 379 40.85 -1.14 10.88
C SER A 379 41.09 -2.53 10.27
N ALA A 380 41.02 -2.63 8.94
CA ALA A 380 41.25 -3.88 8.21
C ALA A 380 41.78 -3.61 6.79
N PRO A 381 42.64 -4.48 6.24
CA PRO A 381 43.06 -4.40 4.84
C PRO A 381 41.84 -4.50 3.91
N GLY A 382 41.77 -3.61 2.92
CA GLY A 382 40.64 -3.57 1.96
C GLY A 382 40.44 -4.90 1.21
N GLN A 383 41.52 -5.65 0.96
CA GLN A 383 41.48 -6.97 0.31
C GLN A 383 40.69 -8.02 1.12
N VAL A 384 40.61 -7.85 2.44
CA VAL A 384 39.85 -8.75 3.34
C VAL A 384 38.46 -8.17 3.59
N PHE A 385 38.38 -6.86 3.88
CA PHE A 385 37.13 -6.21 4.22
C PHE A 385 36.13 -6.20 3.05
N ILE A 386 36.56 -5.79 1.85
CA ILE A 386 35.66 -5.59 0.71
C ILE A 386 34.94 -6.90 0.32
N PRO A 387 35.62 -8.05 0.13
CA PRO A 387 34.91 -9.29 -0.21
C PRO A 387 33.93 -9.75 0.87
N LEU A 388 34.29 -9.64 2.16
CA LEU A 388 33.41 -10.02 3.25
C LEU A 388 32.17 -9.12 3.33
N PHE A 389 32.37 -7.80 3.25
CA PHE A 389 31.28 -6.82 3.23
C PHE A 389 30.37 -7.01 2.02
N VAL A 390 30.92 -7.11 0.81
CA VAL A 390 30.11 -7.27 -0.41
C VAL A 390 29.34 -8.60 -0.39
N THR A 391 29.98 -9.68 0.07
CA THR A 391 29.31 -11.00 0.16
C THR A 391 28.14 -10.95 1.14
N THR A 392 28.33 -10.41 2.34
CA THR A 392 27.25 -10.31 3.33
C THR A 392 26.16 -9.36 2.85
N PHE A 393 26.53 -8.19 2.32
CA PHE A 393 25.59 -7.22 1.76
C PHE A 393 24.72 -7.85 0.66
N VAL A 394 25.33 -8.46 -0.36
CA VAL A 394 24.59 -9.11 -1.46
C VAL A 394 23.73 -10.27 -0.95
N ALA A 395 24.27 -11.10 -0.04
CA ALA A 395 23.51 -12.21 0.54
C ALA A 395 22.27 -11.72 1.31
N GLN A 396 22.36 -10.60 2.03
CA GLN A 396 21.22 -9.98 2.70
C GLN A 396 20.15 -9.53 1.69
N PHE A 397 20.53 -8.85 0.61
CA PHE A 397 19.57 -8.44 -0.43
C PHE A 397 18.90 -9.63 -1.14
N VAL A 398 19.66 -10.68 -1.42
CA VAL A 398 19.11 -11.92 -2.00
C VAL A 398 18.15 -12.58 -1.01
N ALA A 399 18.49 -12.64 0.28
CA ALA A 399 17.64 -13.21 1.31
C ALA A 399 16.31 -12.44 1.42
N LEU A 400 16.35 -11.11 1.47
CA LEU A 400 15.15 -10.26 1.49
C LEU A 400 14.27 -10.51 0.26
N ARG A 401 14.86 -10.59 -0.93
CA ARG A 401 14.11 -10.85 -2.18
C ARG A 401 13.45 -12.23 -2.19
N LEU A 402 14.17 -13.26 -1.73
CA LEU A 402 13.66 -14.63 -1.65
C LEU A 402 12.54 -14.75 -0.61
N LEU A 403 12.76 -14.18 0.60
CA LEU A 403 11.76 -14.13 1.68
C LEU A 403 10.51 -13.32 1.27
N ALA A 404 10.65 -12.27 0.47
CA ALA A 404 9.50 -11.52 -0.05
C ALA A 404 8.81 -12.20 -1.25
N ARG A 405 9.26 -13.39 -1.67
CA ARG A 405 8.72 -14.16 -2.81
C ARG A 405 8.71 -13.35 -4.13
N GLY A 406 9.64 -12.40 -4.26
CA GLY A 406 9.74 -11.53 -5.43
C GLY A 406 8.84 -10.29 -5.39
N HIS A 407 8.11 -10.05 -4.30
CA HIS A 407 7.42 -8.78 -4.07
C HIS A 407 8.39 -7.65 -3.66
N TYR A 408 9.66 -7.93 -3.38
CA TYR A 408 10.69 -6.94 -3.02
C TYR A 408 11.68 -6.73 -4.19
N PRO A 409 11.48 -5.73 -5.06
CA PRO A 409 12.44 -5.33 -6.10
C PRO A 409 13.57 -4.48 -5.49
N PRO A 410 14.79 -5.01 -5.28
CA PRO A 410 15.79 -4.42 -4.39
C PRO A 410 16.13 -2.94 -4.66
N LEU A 411 16.42 -2.59 -5.91
CA LEU A 411 16.81 -1.21 -6.28
C LEU A 411 15.68 -0.21 -6.09
N LEU A 412 14.46 -0.60 -6.46
CA LEU A 412 13.29 0.26 -6.31
C LEU A 412 12.91 0.40 -4.83
N SER A 413 13.01 -0.67 -4.05
CA SER A 413 12.84 -0.62 -2.59
C SER A 413 13.82 0.35 -1.93
N LEU A 414 15.09 0.38 -2.34
CA LEU A 414 16.07 1.38 -1.86
C LEU A 414 15.64 2.81 -2.21
N VAL A 415 15.12 3.05 -3.41
CA VAL A 415 14.60 4.38 -3.78
C VAL A 415 13.44 4.79 -2.86
N PHE A 416 12.50 3.87 -2.56
CA PHE A 416 11.40 4.15 -1.63
C PHE A 416 11.85 4.34 -0.17
N GLU A 417 12.92 3.65 0.27
CA GLU A 417 13.55 3.93 1.56
C GLU A 417 14.07 5.37 1.62
N VAL A 418 14.71 5.87 0.55
CA VAL A 418 15.16 7.27 0.47
C VAL A 418 13.99 8.25 0.47
N LEU A 419 12.95 7.96 -0.34
CA LEU A 419 11.78 8.84 -0.51
C LEU A 419 10.99 9.05 0.77
N ARG A 420 10.90 8.03 1.63
CA ARG A 420 10.13 8.11 2.89
C ARG A 420 10.88 8.82 4.02
N MET A 421 12.22 8.87 4.01
CA MET A 421 13.01 9.43 5.13
C MET A 421 12.55 10.83 5.59
N PRO A 422 12.29 11.81 4.69
CA PRO A 422 11.90 13.16 5.12
C PRO A 422 10.60 13.19 5.92
N ALA A 423 9.69 12.25 5.65
CA ALA A 423 8.42 12.12 6.34
C ALA A 423 8.56 11.28 7.63
N VAL A 424 9.34 10.20 7.59
CA VAL A 424 9.42 9.18 8.64
C VAL A 424 10.38 9.59 9.77
N LEU A 425 11.57 10.13 9.48
CA LEU A 425 12.54 10.53 10.50
C LEU A 425 11.92 11.45 11.58
N PRO A 426 11.29 12.60 11.24
CA PRO A 426 10.66 13.42 12.27
C PRO A 426 9.49 12.69 12.94
N ALA A 427 8.76 11.82 12.24
CA ALA A 427 7.64 11.04 12.80
C ALA A 427 8.09 10.08 13.89
N THR A 428 9.26 9.43 13.75
CA THR A 428 9.81 8.52 14.76
C THR A 428 10.02 9.19 16.12
N LEU A 429 10.34 10.49 16.15
CA LEU A 429 10.52 11.26 17.39
C LEU A 429 9.23 11.38 18.23
N THR A 430 8.08 11.08 17.66
CA THR A 430 6.79 11.06 18.38
C THR A 430 6.77 10.01 19.49
N VAL A 431 7.64 8.99 19.41
CA VAL A 431 7.74 7.96 20.46
C VAL A 431 8.10 8.55 21.83
N PHE A 432 8.81 9.68 21.87
CA PHE A 432 9.18 10.35 23.12
C PHE A 432 8.11 11.31 23.64
N ASN A 433 7.22 11.78 22.77
CA ASN A 433 6.13 12.68 23.14
C ASN A 433 4.89 12.43 22.25
N PRO A 434 4.10 11.38 22.55
CA PRO A 434 3.00 10.94 21.70
C PRO A 434 1.80 11.90 21.69
N ARG A 435 1.69 12.75 22.72
CA ARG A 435 0.61 13.73 22.88
C ARG A 435 0.87 15.05 22.14
N ARG A 436 2.07 15.24 21.60
CA ARG A 436 2.39 16.45 20.81
C ARG A 436 1.50 16.46 19.57
N LYS A 437 0.47 17.31 19.60
CA LYS A 437 -0.43 17.55 18.47
C LYS A 437 0.38 18.07 17.27
N ARG A 438 0.83 17.18 16.39
CA ARG A 438 1.20 17.56 15.03
C ARG A 438 -0.11 17.67 14.27
N GLY A 439 -0.37 18.83 13.64
CA GLY A 439 -1.64 19.09 12.97
C GLY A 439 -2.03 17.93 12.06
N PHE A 440 -3.14 17.26 12.37
CA PHE A 440 -3.69 16.20 11.55
C PHE A 440 -4.21 16.83 10.25
N ARG A 441 -3.63 16.46 9.12
CA ARG A 441 -4.10 16.87 7.80
C ARG A 441 -4.63 15.64 7.08
N VAL A 442 -5.90 15.71 6.68
CA VAL A 442 -6.56 14.69 5.87
C VAL A 442 -5.82 14.59 4.53
N THR A 443 -5.48 13.38 4.10
CA THR A 443 -4.89 13.17 2.79
C THR A 443 -5.98 13.39 1.74
N PRO A 444 -5.81 14.32 0.78
CA PRO A 444 -6.79 14.50 -0.28
C PRO A 444 -6.92 13.22 -1.10
N LYS A 445 -8.15 12.72 -1.27
CA LYS A 445 -8.48 11.56 -2.12
C LYS A 445 -9.38 12.03 -3.26
N GLY A 446 -8.95 11.80 -4.50
CA GLY A 446 -9.76 12.10 -5.70
C GLY A 446 -10.01 13.59 -6.01
N ALA A 447 -9.46 14.55 -5.24
CA ALA A 447 -9.61 15.96 -5.54
C ALA A 447 -8.73 16.39 -6.74
N ALA A 448 -9.30 17.12 -7.70
CA ALA A 448 -8.52 17.85 -8.69
C ALA A 448 -7.69 18.91 -7.97
N MET A 449 -6.36 18.78 -8.02
CA MET A 449 -5.45 19.73 -7.39
C MET A 449 -4.85 20.68 -8.41
N ASP A 450 -4.60 21.91 -7.96
CA ASP A 450 -3.86 22.89 -8.74
C ASP A 450 -2.48 22.33 -9.11
N SER A 451 -2.06 22.54 -10.36
CA SER A 451 -0.99 21.79 -11.03
C SER A 451 0.44 22.03 -10.51
N GLN A 452 0.60 22.54 -9.29
CA GLN A 452 1.91 22.76 -8.68
C GLN A 452 2.53 21.42 -8.26
N LYS A 453 3.68 21.10 -8.85
CA LYS A 453 4.45 19.89 -8.51
C LYS A 453 4.84 19.89 -7.03
N ALA A 454 4.81 18.71 -6.41
CA ALA A 454 5.28 18.53 -5.05
C ALA A 454 6.72 19.04 -4.89
N PRO A 455 7.01 19.92 -3.91
CA PRO A 455 8.36 20.42 -3.70
C PRO A 455 9.27 19.30 -3.20
N VAL A 456 10.51 19.29 -3.70
CA VAL A 456 11.53 18.34 -3.21
C VAL A 456 11.89 18.69 -1.77
N PRO A 457 11.83 17.73 -0.82
CA PRO A 457 12.18 17.97 0.58
C PRO A 457 13.59 18.54 0.76
N ALA A 458 13.73 19.44 1.75
CA ALA A 458 15.03 20.04 2.08
C ALA A 458 16.08 18.97 2.43
N LEU A 459 15.70 17.93 3.19
CA LEU A 459 16.60 16.84 3.56
C LEU A 459 17.26 16.20 2.33
N LEU A 460 16.47 15.83 1.31
CA LEU A 460 17.02 15.19 0.11
C LEU A 460 17.93 16.13 -0.68
N LYS A 461 17.57 17.42 -0.77
CA LYS A 461 18.41 18.45 -1.43
C LYS A 461 19.73 18.64 -0.70
N ILE A 462 19.69 18.76 0.63
CA ILE A 462 20.88 18.94 1.47
C ILE A 462 21.78 17.71 1.36
N LEU A 463 21.24 16.50 1.54
CA LEU A 463 22.02 15.27 1.41
C LEU A 463 22.65 15.13 0.03
N THR A 464 21.91 15.46 -1.04
CA THR A 464 22.47 15.44 -2.41
C THR A 464 23.59 16.46 -2.57
N GLY A 465 23.37 17.71 -2.15
CA GLY A 465 24.37 18.77 -2.25
C GLY A 465 25.63 18.46 -1.48
N VAL A 466 25.49 18.03 -0.21
CA VAL A 466 26.62 17.62 0.64
C VAL A 466 27.34 16.41 0.03
N SER A 467 26.63 15.42 -0.52
CA SER A 467 27.26 14.26 -1.16
C SER A 467 28.08 14.65 -2.39
N VAL A 468 27.55 15.55 -3.24
CA VAL A 468 28.27 16.06 -4.42
C VAL A 468 29.50 16.87 -4.00
N LEU A 469 29.37 17.76 -3.02
CA LEU A 469 30.50 18.54 -2.51
C LEU A 469 31.57 17.65 -1.90
N ALA A 470 31.18 16.60 -1.16
CA ALA A 470 32.10 15.63 -0.58
C ALA A 470 32.83 14.80 -1.66
N LEU A 471 32.14 14.41 -2.74
CA LEU A 471 32.79 13.75 -3.90
C LEU A 471 33.76 14.66 -4.64
N LEU A 472 33.42 15.94 -4.80
CA LEU A 472 34.31 16.94 -5.39
C LEU A 472 35.54 17.17 -4.51
N TYR A 473 35.34 17.34 -3.21
CA TYR A 473 36.43 17.44 -2.23
C TYR A 473 37.37 16.23 -2.32
N PHE A 474 36.82 15.02 -2.34
CA PHE A 474 37.58 13.78 -2.51
C PHE A 474 38.41 13.78 -3.79
N ALA A 475 37.81 14.16 -4.93
CA ALA A 475 38.50 14.20 -6.22
C ALA A 475 39.66 15.21 -6.24
N VAL A 476 39.44 16.42 -5.69
CA VAL A 476 40.48 17.46 -5.57
C VAL A 476 41.60 17.01 -4.64
N THR A 477 41.26 16.33 -3.53
CA THR A 477 42.22 15.78 -2.57
C THR A 477 43.11 14.70 -3.21
N ILE A 478 42.52 13.73 -3.90
CA ILE A 478 43.26 12.66 -4.60
C ILE A 478 44.12 13.21 -5.75
N ALA A 479 43.73 14.33 -6.35
CA ALA A 479 44.53 15.03 -7.35
C ALA A 479 45.73 15.81 -6.77
N GLY A 480 45.93 15.79 -5.44
CA GLY A 480 47.01 16.53 -4.77
C GLY A 480 46.80 18.04 -4.71
N LEU A 481 45.56 18.50 -4.93
CA LEU A 481 45.20 19.92 -4.97
C LEU A 481 44.73 20.45 -3.60
N THR A 482 44.82 19.64 -2.55
CA THR A 482 44.56 20.04 -1.16
C THR A 482 45.75 19.65 -0.28
N PRO A 483 45.98 20.34 0.85
CA PRO A 483 47.03 19.95 1.81
C PRO A 483 46.68 18.69 2.63
N PHE A 484 45.50 18.12 2.44
CA PHE A 484 45.03 16.95 3.17
C PHE A 484 45.44 15.65 2.48
N GLU A 485 45.96 14.69 3.24
CA GLU A 485 46.35 13.36 2.74
C GLU A 485 45.60 12.26 3.50
N TYR A 486 45.01 11.32 2.75
CA TYR A 486 44.35 10.17 3.36
C TYR A 486 45.39 9.18 3.89
N GLN A 487 45.37 8.94 5.19
CA GLN A 487 46.21 7.91 5.82
C GLN A 487 45.90 6.50 5.28
N THR A 488 44.64 6.25 4.91
CA THR A 488 44.17 5.00 4.31
C THR A 488 43.44 5.26 2.98
N PRO A 489 44.16 5.45 1.86
CA PRO A 489 43.55 5.80 0.57
C PRO A 489 42.51 4.79 0.09
N ALA A 490 42.74 3.50 0.33
CA ALA A 490 41.79 2.44 -0.05
C ALA A 490 40.42 2.59 0.64
N ALA A 491 40.39 3.00 1.91
CA ALA A 491 39.15 3.22 2.65
C ALA A 491 38.40 4.46 2.11
N ALA A 492 39.13 5.53 1.81
CA ALA A 492 38.57 6.74 1.21
C ALA A 492 37.99 6.47 -0.19
N ILE A 493 38.70 5.71 -1.03
CA ILE A 493 38.21 5.27 -2.36
C ILE A 493 36.94 4.42 -2.21
N GLY A 494 36.94 3.43 -1.31
CA GLY A 494 35.76 2.60 -1.06
C GLY A 494 34.55 3.41 -0.60
N ALA A 495 34.76 4.36 0.32
CA ALA A 495 33.73 5.29 0.76
C ALA A 495 33.23 6.19 -0.38
N ALA A 496 34.11 6.70 -1.24
CA ALA A 496 33.74 7.50 -2.41
C ALA A 496 32.89 6.70 -3.40
N VAL A 497 33.21 5.43 -3.66
CA VAL A 497 32.39 4.54 -4.52
C VAL A 497 31.00 4.35 -3.92
N PHE A 498 30.90 4.09 -2.61
CA PHE A 498 29.61 3.95 -1.94
C PHE A 498 28.82 5.28 -1.95
N LEU A 499 29.51 6.41 -1.77
CA LEU A 499 28.92 7.75 -1.86
C LEU A 499 28.39 8.05 -3.26
N CYS A 500 29.06 7.62 -4.33
CA CYS A 500 28.55 7.71 -5.70
C CYS A 500 27.22 6.95 -5.84
N GLY A 501 27.15 5.72 -5.30
CA GLY A 501 25.91 4.94 -5.26
C GLY A 501 24.79 5.63 -4.49
N ASN A 502 25.07 6.13 -3.30
CA ASN A 502 24.12 6.90 -2.48
C ASN A 502 23.64 8.16 -3.19
N THR A 503 24.55 8.88 -3.85
CA THR A 503 24.24 10.09 -4.63
C THR A 503 23.32 9.75 -5.80
N LEU A 504 23.57 8.64 -6.51
CA LEU A 504 22.70 8.16 -7.57
C LEU A 504 21.30 7.80 -7.06
N LEU A 505 21.19 7.16 -5.89
CA LEU A 505 19.91 6.87 -5.24
C LEU A 505 19.15 8.16 -4.88
N LEU A 506 19.83 9.14 -4.28
CA LEU A 506 19.26 10.46 -3.95
C LEU A 506 18.76 11.19 -5.21
N VAL A 507 19.58 11.23 -6.26
CA VAL A 507 19.20 11.84 -7.56
C VAL A 507 18.03 11.11 -8.18
N THR A 508 18.00 9.77 -8.12
CA THR A 508 16.88 8.95 -8.64
C THR A 508 15.59 9.23 -7.88
N ALA A 509 15.65 9.32 -6.55
CA ALA A 509 14.51 9.70 -5.72
C ALA A 509 14.00 11.10 -6.09
N ILE A 510 14.88 12.10 -6.23
CA ILE A 510 14.51 13.47 -6.63
C ILE A 510 13.92 13.49 -8.05
N ARG A 511 14.48 12.72 -8.98
CA ARG A 511 13.93 12.57 -10.34
C ARG A 511 12.53 11.99 -10.32
N ARG A 512 12.28 10.96 -9.49
CA ARG A 512 10.93 10.40 -9.32
C ARG A 512 9.94 11.45 -8.80
N ILE A 513 10.31 12.25 -7.79
CA ILE A 513 9.44 13.33 -7.27
C ILE A 513 9.08 14.34 -8.35
N ARG A 514 10.01 14.63 -9.27
CA ARG A 514 9.83 15.62 -10.34
C ARG A 514 9.22 15.06 -11.63
N ASP A 515 9.09 13.73 -11.71
CA ASP A 515 8.66 13.01 -12.90
C ASP A 515 7.24 13.46 -13.28
N PRO A 516 7.02 13.97 -14.50
CA PRO A 516 5.70 14.40 -14.96
C PRO A 516 4.62 13.32 -14.81
N ARG A 517 4.99 12.04 -14.85
CA ARG A 517 4.07 10.90 -14.66
C ARG A 517 3.32 10.94 -13.33
N PHE A 518 3.94 11.50 -12.29
CA PHE A 518 3.36 11.57 -10.94
C PHE A 518 2.95 13.00 -10.55
N SER A 519 2.58 13.81 -11.55
CA SER A 519 2.02 15.13 -11.29
C SER A 519 0.60 15.01 -10.72
N PRO A 520 0.13 15.98 -9.93
CA PRO A 520 -1.23 15.95 -9.40
C PRO A 520 -2.25 15.74 -10.52
N ASN A 521 -3.16 14.78 -10.34
CA ASN A 521 -4.20 14.51 -11.32
C ASN A 521 -5.14 15.70 -11.43
N ARG A 522 -5.28 16.26 -12.64
CA ARG A 522 -6.24 17.33 -12.95
C ARG A 522 -7.69 16.83 -13.06
N ARG A 523 -7.92 15.53 -12.91
CA ARG A 523 -9.20 14.85 -13.12
C ARG A 523 -9.73 14.35 -11.79
N GLU A 524 -11.02 14.53 -11.56
CA GLU A 524 -11.72 14.11 -10.32
C GLU A 524 -11.91 12.58 -10.21
N SER A 525 -11.88 11.86 -11.33
CA SER A 525 -12.05 10.41 -11.38
C SER A 525 -10.95 9.75 -12.20
N HIS A 526 -10.50 8.58 -11.74
CA HIS A 526 -9.65 7.69 -12.53
C HIS A 526 -10.40 7.22 -13.78
N ARG A 527 -9.68 7.09 -14.90
CA ARG A 527 -10.20 6.54 -16.17
C ARG A 527 -9.59 5.18 -16.40
N PHE A 528 -10.45 4.22 -16.66
CA PHE A 528 -10.06 2.88 -17.05
C PHE A 528 -9.91 2.78 -18.56
N ASP A 529 -8.78 2.26 -19.02
CA ASP A 529 -8.62 1.82 -20.40
C ASP A 529 -9.52 0.61 -20.64
N VAL A 530 -10.46 0.74 -21.57
CA VAL A 530 -11.45 -0.31 -21.86
C VAL A 530 -11.69 -0.44 -23.36
N HIS A 531 -12.24 -1.57 -23.78
CA HIS A 531 -12.70 -1.76 -25.15
C HIS A 531 -14.13 -2.28 -25.14
N LEU A 532 -15.08 -1.39 -24.90
CA LEU A 532 -16.50 -1.71 -24.80
C LEU A 532 -17.22 -1.34 -26.09
N GLY A 533 -18.06 -2.26 -26.58
CA GLY A 533 -19.02 -1.96 -27.63
C GLY A 533 -20.16 -1.11 -27.08
N ALA A 534 -20.52 -0.05 -27.80
CA ALA A 534 -21.59 0.84 -27.39
C ALA A 534 -22.38 1.36 -28.60
N ARG A 535 -23.50 2.02 -28.32
CA ARG A 535 -24.27 2.79 -29.30
C ARG A 535 -24.43 4.23 -28.83
N LEU A 536 -24.07 5.19 -29.67
CA LEU A 536 -24.27 6.62 -29.43
C LEU A 536 -25.36 7.11 -30.37
N ASP A 537 -26.51 7.52 -29.83
CA ASP A 537 -27.74 7.84 -30.60
C ASP A 537 -28.07 6.76 -31.65
N GLY A 538 -27.97 5.49 -31.23
CA GLY A 538 -28.23 4.33 -32.08
C GLY A 538 -27.09 3.93 -33.02
N ARG A 539 -26.10 4.80 -33.27
CA ARG A 539 -24.92 4.52 -34.11
C ARG A 539 -23.89 3.70 -33.34
N PHE A 540 -23.30 2.70 -33.97
CA PHE A 540 -22.28 1.87 -33.32
C PHE A 540 -21.02 2.69 -33.02
N CYS A 541 -20.52 2.57 -31.79
CA CYS A 541 -19.28 3.19 -31.37
C CYS A 541 -18.48 2.26 -30.44
N ARG A 542 -17.22 2.62 -30.20
CA ARG A 542 -16.34 1.92 -29.27
C ARG A 542 -15.90 2.85 -28.17
N VAL A 543 -16.20 2.52 -26.92
CA VAL A 543 -15.65 3.24 -25.76
C VAL A 543 -14.21 2.74 -25.54
N THR A 544 -13.25 3.67 -25.55
CA THR A 544 -11.81 3.38 -25.38
C THR A 544 -11.31 3.65 -23.97
N ASP A 545 -11.95 4.57 -23.25
CA ASP A 545 -11.71 4.79 -21.83
C ASP A 545 -12.99 5.29 -21.15
N VAL A 546 -13.13 5.04 -19.85
CA VAL A 546 -14.30 5.43 -19.06
C VAL A 546 -13.94 5.73 -17.61
N SER A 547 -14.55 6.78 -17.05
CA SER A 547 -14.52 7.17 -15.62
C SER A 547 -15.95 7.31 -15.08
N MET A 548 -16.10 7.71 -13.81
CA MET A 548 -17.40 8.06 -13.22
C MET A 548 -17.98 9.38 -13.76
N THR A 549 -17.17 10.17 -14.45
CA THR A 549 -17.54 11.50 -14.96
C THR A 549 -17.72 11.56 -16.47
N GLY A 550 -17.30 10.52 -17.22
CA GLY A 550 -17.38 10.53 -18.67
C GLY A 550 -16.57 9.44 -19.33
N CYS A 551 -16.49 9.45 -20.65
CA CYS A 551 -15.76 8.46 -21.44
C CYS A 551 -15.16 9.06 -22.71
N MET A 552 -14.29 8.30 -23.36
CA MET A 552 -13.88 8.54 -24.75
C MET A 552 -14.54 7.49 -25.65
N ALA A 553 -15.26 7.95 -26.67
CA ALA A 553 -15.92 7.07 -27.63
C ALA A 553 -15.38 7.32 -29.04
N ARG A 554 -15.00 6.26 -29.74
CA ARG A 554 -14.60 6.29 -31.14
C ARG A 554 -15.80 5.97 -32.02
N VAL A 555 -16.08 6.85 -32.97
CA VAL A 555 -17.31 6.88 -33.77
C VAL A 555 -16.97 7.00 -35.25
N ILE A 556 -17.81 6.41 -36.11
CA ILE A 556 -17.78 6.60 -37.56
C ILE A 556 -19.07 7.31 -37.96
N GLY A 557 -18.95 8.42 -38.71
CA GLY A 557 -20.10 9.15 -39.24
C GLY A 557 -19.94 10.67 -39.21
N GLU A 558 -21.06 11.37 -39.04
CA GLU A 558 -21.10 12.84 -38.94
C GLU A 558 -20.62 13.33 -37.57
N ARG A 559 -19.94 14.47 -37.58
CA ARG A 559 -19.34 15.09 -36.40
C ARG A 559 -20.41 15.89 -35.64
N PRO A 560 -20.68 15.58 -34.37
CA PRO A 560 -21.53 16.42 -33.54
C PRO A 560 -20.78 17.67 -33.07
N GLU A 561 -21.53 18.74 -32.80
CA GLU A 561 -20.99 19.97 -32.22
C GLU A 561 -20.67 19.78 -30.73
N PRO A 562 -19.60 20.42 -30.20
CA PRO A 562 -19.39 20.53 -28.77
C PRO A 562 -20.62 21.12 -28.06
N GLY A 563 -21.00 20.52 -26.94
CA GLY A 563 -22.22 20.86 -26.18
C GLY A 563 -23.46 20.06 -26.56
N ALA A 564 -23.43 19.29 -27.66
CA ALA A 564 -24.54 18.41 -28.03
C ALA A 564 -24.83 17.37 -26.94
N ARG A 565 -26.12 17.16 -26.65
CA ARG A 565 -26.58 16.06 -25.78
C ARG A 565 -26.80 14.81 -26.62
N MET A 566 -26.32 13.67 -26.14
CA MET A 566 -26.40 12.39 -26.84
C MET A 566 -26.65 11.26 -25.85
N THR A 567 -27.36 10.23 -26.27
CA THR A 567 -27.59 9.01 -25.49
C THR A 567 -26.54 7.95 -25.84
N LEU A 568 -25.74 7.54 -24.86
CA LEU A 568 -24.79 6.44 -24.96
C LEU A 568 -25.34 5.17 -24.29
N VAL A 569 -25.45 4.08 -25.03
CA VAL A 569 -25.79 2.74 -24.51
C VAL A 569 -24.55 1.87 -24.52
N VAL A 570 -23.96 1.62 -23.35
CA VAL A 570 -22.75 0.78 -23.20
C VAL A 570 -23.16 -0.66 -22.95
N SER A 571 -22.60 -1.59 -23.73
CA SER A 571 -22.88 -3.02 -23.57
C SER A 571 -21.98 -3.63 -22.49
N LEU A 572 -22.53 -3.93 -21.30
CA LEU A 572 -21.82 -4.63 -20.22
C LEU A 572 -22.14 -6.14 -20.22
N PRO A 573 -21.43 -6.96 -19.43
CA PRO A 573 -21.71 -8.40 -19.30
C PRO A 573 -23.07 -8.76 -18.74
N GLN A 574 -23.55 -8.00 -17.76
CA GLN A 574 -24.80 -8.29 -17.04
C GLN A 574 -25.98 -7.63 -17.75
N GLU A 575 -25.94 -6.30 -17.85
CA GLU A 575 -27.00 -5.51 -18.47
C GLU A 575 -26.43 -4.27 -19.18
N PRO A 576 -27.02 -3.82 -20.30
CA PRO A 576 -26.62 -2.58 -20.94
C PRO A 576 -27.01 -1.38 -20.07
N VAL A 577 -26.10 -0.41 -19.93
CA VAL A 577 -26.37 0.86 -19.24
C VAL A 577 -26.58 1.97 -20.25
N ARG A 578 -27.64 2.76 -20.05
CA ARG A 578 -27.99 3.92 -20.87
C ARG A 578 -27.64 5.20 -20.12
N LEU A 579 -26.74 5.98 -20.69
CA LEU A 579 -26.22 7.22 -20.13
C LEU A 579 -26.51 8.38 -21.07
N GLU A 580 -27.08 9.44 -20.55
CA GLU A 580 -27.14 10.73 -21.23
C GLU A 580 -25.79 11.45 -21.06
N CYS A 581 -25.24 11.94 -22.17
CA CYS A 581 -23.90 12.49 -22.28
C CYS A 581 -23.91 13.87 -22.94
N ILE A 582 -22.90 14.68 -22.64
CA ILE A 582 -22.63 15.96 -23.30
C ILE A 582 -21.29 15.87 -24.03
N VAL A 583 -21.26 16.25 -25.30
CA VAL A 583 -20.01 16.31 -26.08
C VAL A 583 -19.14 17.44 -25.56
N ARG A 584 -17.94 17.13 -25.04
CA ARG A 584 -16.97 18.14 -24.57
C ARG A 584 -15.86 18.41 -25.58
N ARG A 585 -15.47 17.40 -26.33
CA ARG A 585 -14.37 17.52 -27.29
C ARG A 585 -14.57 16.58 -28.47
N VAL A 586 -14.28 17.09 -29.66
CA VAL A 586 -14.13 16.28 -30.87
C VAL A 586 -12.64 16.22 -31.19
N LEU A 587 -12.11 15.02 -31.36
CA LEU A 587 -10.72 14.74 -31.70
C LEU A 587 -10.68 14.10 -33.08
N ASP A 588 -9.88 14.67 -33.98
CA ASP A 588 -9.68 14.12 -35.31
C ASP A 588 -9.04 12.72 -35.25
N GLY A 589 -9.60 11.79 -36.02
CA GLY A 589 -9.02 10.48 -36.30
C GLY A 589 -8.75 10.32 -37.80
N VAL A 590 -8.40 9.10 -38.23
CA VAL A 590 -8.30 8.79 -39.65
C VAL A 590 -9.71 8.73 -40.24
N PRO A 591 -10.09 9.60 -41.19
CA PRO A 591 -11.43 9.60 -41.76
C PRO A 591 -11.80 8.20 -42.31
N PRO A 592 -13.03 7.70 -42.10
CA PRO A 592 -14.23 8.39 -41.56
C PRO A 592 -14.37 8.34 -40.03
N GLU A 593 -13.31 7.99 -39.29
CA GLU A 593 -13.33 7.78 -37.85
C GLU A 593 -12.85 9.03 -37.09
N PHE A 594 -13.51 9.34 -35.98
CA PHE A 594 -13.10 10.39 -35.03
C PHE A 594 -13.39 9.95 -33.60
N SER A 595 -12.81 10.66 -32.62
CA SER A 595 -13.04 10.37 -31.19
C SER A 595 -13.78 11.51 -30.50
N LEU A 596 -14.71 11.15 -29.61
CA LEU A 596 -15.53 12.07 -28.83
C LEU A 596 -15.20 11.93 -27.35
N GLY A 597 -14.80 13.04 -26.74
CA GLY A 597 -14.78 13.18 -25.29
C GLY A 597 -16.20 13.49 -24.81
N LEU A 598 -16.83 12.53 -24.13
CA LEU A 598 -18.17 12.63 -23.58
C LEU A 598 -18.09 12.84 -22.07
N GLU A 599 -18.86 13.77 -21.54
CA GLU A 599 -19.11 13.95 -20.10
C GLU A 599 -20.51 13.42 -19.78
N PHE A 600 -20.67 12.73 -18.67
CA PHE A 600 -21.97 12.22 -18.26
C PHE A 600 -22.84 13.35 -17.69
N ALA A 601 -24.09 13.43 -18.14
CA ALA A 601 -25.04 14.40 -17.61
C ALA A 601 -25.36 14.10 -16.13
N PRO A 602 -25.65 15.13 -15.31
CA PRO A 602 -25.98 14.95 -13.90
C PRO A 602 -27.30 14.20 -13.71
N GLY A 603 -27.52 13.67 -12.50
CA GLY A 603 -28.79 13.02 -12.11
C GLY A 603 -28.93 11.56 -12.55
N GLN A 604 -27.81 10.86 -12.81
CA GLN A 604 -27.79 9.47 -13.29
C GLN A 604 -27.07 8.51 -12.32
N ARG A 605 -27.13 8.77 -11.01
CA ARG A 605 -26.27 8.10 -10.02
C ARG A 605 -26.51 6.59 -9.93
N ALA A 606 -27.76 6.14 -9.96
CA ALA A 606 -28.10 4.71 -9.97
C ALA A 606 -27.46 3.99 -11.17
N ILE A 607 -27.56 4.55 -12.38
CA ILE A 607 -26.97 3.99 -13.60
C ILE A 607 -25.44 3.98 -13.52
N LEU A 608 -24.84 5.06 -13.00
CA LEU A 608 -23.40 5.13 -12.76
C LEU A 608 -22.94 4.10 -11.72
N GLY A 609 -23.79 3.78 -10.73
CA GLY A 609 -23.54 2.72 -9.76
C GLY A 609 -23.42 1.35 -10.43
N THR A 610 -24.36 1.00 -11.32
CA THR A 610 -24.27 -0.23 -12.13
C THR A 610 -23.01 -0.26 -12.98
N LEU A 611 -22.67 0.86 -13.65
CA LEU A 611 -21.44 0.97 -14.43
C LEU A 611 -20.20 0.77 -13.56
N ALA A 612 -20.15 1.39 -12.37
CA ALA A 612 -19.05 1.25 -11.43
C ALA A 612 -18.86 -0.23 -11.03
N VAL A 613 -19.92 -0.88 -10.54
CA VAL A 613 -19.89 -2.29 -10.15
C VAL A 613 -19.36 -3.16 -11.30
N ALA A 614 -19.76 -2.90 -12.55
CA ALA A 614 -19.24 -3.65 -13.69
C ALA A 614 -17.74 -3.38 -13.96
N LEU A 615 -17.29 -2.13 -13.89
CA LEU A 615 -15.90 -1.76 -14.17
C LEU A 615 -14.91 -2.33 -13.14
N PHE A 616 -15.25 -2.25 -11.85
CA PHE A 616 -14.38 -2.73 -10.78
C PHE A 616 -14.39 -4.26 -10.63
N ASN A 617 -15.42 -4.94 -11.17
CA ASN A 617 -15.58 -6.40 -11.12
C ASN A 617 -15.30 -7.10 -12.45
N GLY A 618 -14.67 -6.42 -13.40
CA GLY A 618 -14.19 -7.03 -14.64
C GLY A 618 -13.34 -8.28 -14.36
N GLY A 619 -13.86 -9.45 -14.75
CA GLY A 619 -13.19 -10.75 -14.56
C GLY A 619 -13.40 -11.43 -13.20
N ALA A 620 -14.15 -10.86 -12.25
CA ALA A 620 -14.35 -11.44 -10.92
C ALA A 620 -15.42 -12.55 -10.87
N ARG A 621 -16.34 -12.62 -11.85
CA ARG A 621 -17.43 -13.62 -11.89
C ARG A 621 -17.07 -14.94 -12.58
N THR A 622 -15.85 -15.10 -13.10
CA THR A 622 -15.45 -16.33 -13.82
C THR A 622 -14.90 -17.45 -12.92
N SER A 623 -14.89 -17.29 -11.58
CA SER A 623 -14.36 -18.34 -10.67
C SER A 623 -15.43 -19.09 -9.86
N SER A 624 -16.73 -18.93 -10.14
CA SER A 624 -17.77 -19.74 -9.50
C SER A 624 -17.86 -21.17 -10.04
N ALA A 625 -16.95 -21.56 -10.95
CA ALA A 625 -16.73 -22.93 -11.38
C ALA A 625 -15.31 -23.39 -10.95
N GLU A 626 -15.03 -23.39 -9.65
CA GLU A 626 -13.98 -24.27 -9.13
C GLU A 626 -14.54 -25.70 -9.17
N THR A 627 -14.12 -26.45 -10.20
CA THR A 627 -14.25 -27.91 -10.24
C THR A 627 -13.74 -28.46 -8.91
N PRO A 628 -14.55 -29.21 -8.13
CA PRO A 628 -14.10 -29.76 -6.88
C PRO A 628 -12.87 -30.63 -7.15
N ALA A 629 -11.80 -30.38 -6.40
CA ALA A 629 -10.63 -31.23 -6.39
C ALA A 629 -11.09 -32.65 -6.01
N TYR A 630 -11.11 -33.54 -7.01
CA TYR A 630 -11.32 -34.96 -6.76
C TYR A 630 -10.19 -35.43 -5.85
N GLN A 631 -10.56 -35.76 -4.61
CA GLN A 631 -9.80 -36.65 -3.77
C GLN A 631 -9.70 -37.99 -4.51
N SER A 632 -8.49 -38.37 -4.92
CA SER A 632 -8.21 -39.76 -5.24
C SER A 632 -8.14 -40.54 -3.92
N VAL A 633 -9.28 -41.08 -3.50
CA VAL A 633 -9.32 -42.22 -2.60
C VAL A 633 -8.85 -43.45 -3.39
N ALA A 634 -8.06 -44.27 -2.72
CA ALA A 634 -7.35 -45.45 -3.20
C ALA A 634 -8.13 -46.39 -4.12
N ALA A 635 -7.39 -47.00 -5.05
CA ALA A 635 -7.46 -48.42 -5.38
C ALA A 635 -6.02 -48.97 -5.33
#